data_AF-A0A7J4LPL3-F1
#
_entry.id   AF-A0A7J4LPL3-F1
#
_cell.length_a   1.000
_cell.length_b   1.000
_cell.length_c   1.000
_cell.angle_alpha   90.00
_cell.angle_beta   90.00
_cell.angle_gamma   90.00
#
_symmetry.space_group_name_H-M   'P 1'
#
loop_
_entity.id
_entity.type
_entity.pdbx_description
1 polymer ?
#
loop_
_entity_poly.entity_id
_entity_poly.type
_entity_poly.pdbx_seq_one_letter_code
_entity_poly.pdbx_strand_id
1 'polypeptide(L)'
;MQKLISQGAEARIFEKKDGTRVVIIKDRFRKTYRHEALDKQLRSFRARREAKVLERLTALNFTVPKVIDLDDKNSILKIEKIDGRLVKEVIDINEKDKKQITKLGTQIGEKIAFLHLHDIIHSDLTTSNMILLDKWIYFIDFGLSFFSAKIEDKAVDLHLIERALESKHYKIFKECMKAVIIGYLNAYATAGKKETGKQILARLESVKERGRNKAKNVGS
;
A
#
# COMPACT_ATOMS: atom_id res chain seq x y z
N MET A 1 -15.42 -19.89 -14.65
CA MET A 1 -16.40 -19.01 -13.99
C MET A 1 -15.66 -17.87 -13.29
N GLN A 2 -16.26 -16.69 -13.19
CA GLN A 2 -15.71 -15.52 -12.48
C GLN A 2 -16.44 -15.37 -11.14
N LYS A 3 -15.70 -15.15 -10.05
CA LYS A 3 -16.22 -15.07 -8.68
C LYS A 3 -15.92 -13.68 -8.11
N LEU A 4 -16.92 -12.97 -7.61
CA LEU A 4 -16.69 -11.73 -6.85
C LEU A 4 -16.04 -12.11 -5.51
N ILE A 5 -14.89 -11.52 -5.19
CA ILE A 5 -14.20 -11.76 -3.90
C ILE A 5 -14.27 -10.56 -2.96
N SER A 6 -14.41 -9.34 -3.49
CA SER A 6 -14.60 -8.12 -2.69
C SER A 6 -15.23 -7.02 -3.53
N GLN A 7 -15.98 -6.12 -2.88
CA GLN A 7 -16.43 -4.86 -3.48
C GLN A 7 -16.05 -3.72 -2.54
N GLY A 8 -15.06 -2.93 -2.94
CA GLY A 8 -14.67 -1.71 -2.25
C GLY A 8 -15.53 -0.52 -2.68
N ALA A 9 -15.21 0.66 -2.15
CA ALA A 9 -15.86 1.90 -2.53
C ALA A 9 -15.67 2.24 -4.02
N GLU A 10 -14.56 1.83 -4.66
CA GLU A 10 -14.19 2.29 -6.01
C GLU A 10 -13.95 1.17 -7.05
N ALA A 11 -13.90 -0.10 -6.62
CA ALA A 11 -13.69 -1.24 -7.50
C ALA A 11 -14.39 -2.50 -6.98
N ARG A 12 -14.81 -3.35 -7.92
CA ARG A 12 -15.11 -4.77 -7.68
C ARG A 12 -13.87 -5.58 -7.99
N ILE A 13 -13.54 -6.49 -7.08
CA ILE A 13 -12.41 -7.40 -7.21
C ILE A 13 -12.98 -8.78 -7.49
N PHE A 14 -12.65 -9.34 -8.64
CA PHE A 14 -13.06 -10.68 -9.03
C PHE A 14 -11.87 -11.61 -9.15
N GLU A 15 -12.06 -12.86 -8.76
CA GLU A 15 -11.18 -13.98 -9.09
C GLU A 15 -11.70 -14.68 -10.36
N LYS A 16 -10.82 -14.97 -11.31
CA LYS A 16 -11.15 -15.74 -12.51
C LYS A 16 -10.06 -16.77 -12.79
N LYS A 17 -10.45 -18.00 -13.11
CA LYS A 17 -9.53 -18.98 -13.71
C LYS A 17 -9.32 -18.66 -15.19
N ASP A 18 -8.08 -18.49 -15.60
CA ASP A 18 -7.66 -18.17 -16.96
C ASP A 18 -6.62 -19.20 -17.42
N GLY A 19 -7.06 -20.16 -18.23
CA GLY A 19 -6.31 -21.39 -18.51
C GLY A 19 -5.94 -22.15 -17.24
N THR A 20 -4.64 -22.32 -17.00
CA THR A 20 -4.07 -22.95 -15.79
C THR A 20 -3.85 -21.98 -14.63
N ARG A 21 -3.95 -20.67 -14.86
CA ARG A 21 -3.67 -19.63 -13.86
C ARG A 21 -4.95 -19.12 -13.20
N VAL A 22 -4.81 -18.52 -12.03
CA VAL A 22 -5.88 -17.74 -11.38
C VAL A 22 -5.46 -16.28 -11.40
N VAL A 23 -6.36 -15.40 -11.84
CA VAL A 23 -6.11 -13.97 -12.01
C VAL A 23 -7.09 -13.16 -11.19
N ILE A 24 -6.64 -11.99 -10.73
CA ILE A 24 -7.48 -10.98 -10.09
C ILE A 24 -7.84 -9.92 -11.14
N ILE A 25 -9.12 -9.63 -11.24
CA ILE A 25 -9.69 -8.60 -12.12
C ILE A 25 -10.19 -7.46 -11.22
N LYS A 26 -9.58 -6.28 -11.34
CA LYS A 26 -10.04 -5.03 -10.73
C LYS A 26 -10.92 -4.28 -11.72
N ASP A 27 -12.24 -4.37 -11.54
CA ASP A 27 -13.26 -3.63 -12.30
C ASP A 27 -13.63 -2.35 -11.55
N ARG A 28 -13.24 -1.20 -12.11
CA ARG A 28 -13.58 0.12 -11.56
C ARG A 28 -14.91 0.59 -12.15
N PHE A 29 -15.97 0.53 -11.36
CA PHE A 29 -17.34 0.86 -11.79
C PHE A 29 -17.66 2.37 -11.68
N ARG A 30 -18.56 2.86 -12.53
CA ARG A 30 -18.97 4.28 -12.56
C ARG A 30 -19.58 4.73 -11.23
N LYS A 31 -19.24 5.94 -10.78
CA LYS A 31 -19.97 6.64 -9.72
C LYS A 31 -21.01 7.60 -10.29
N THR A 32 -22.28 7.30 -10.05
CA THR A 32 -23.43 8.10 -10.52
C THR A 32 -23.46 9.52 -9.96
N TYR A 33 -22.90 9.74 -8.77
CA TYR A 33 -22.79 11.06 -8.15
C TYR A 33 -21.69 11.96 -8.74
N ARG A 34 -20.84 11.44 -9.65
CA ARG A 34 -19.77 12.18 -10.31
C ARG A 34 -20.17 12.51 -11.75
N HIS A 35 -19.76 13.67 -12.24
CA HIS A 35 -19.91 14.02 -13.67
C HIS A 35 -19.20 12.97 -14.55
N GLU A 36 -19.88 12.50 -15.60
CA GLU A 36 -19.50 11.28 -16.33
C GLU A 36 -18.08 11.33 -16.90
N ALA A 37 -17.73 12.44 -17.55
CA ALA A 37 -16.40 12.63 -18.13
C ALA A 37 -15.28 12.60 -17.07
N LEU A 38 -15.53 13.20 -15.90
CA LEU A 38 -14.56 13.25 -14.79
C LEU A 38 -14.40 11.88 -14.12
N ASP A 39 -15.49 11.14 -13.92
CA ASP A 39 -15.41 9.78 -13.38
C ASP A 39 -14.69 8.83 -14.35
N LYS A 40 -15.00 8.88 -15.65
CA LYS A 40 -14.29 8.10 -16.68
C LYS A 40 -12.80 8.42 -16.69
N GLN A 41 -12.43 9.70 -16.70
CA GLN A 41 -11.04 10.14 -16.65
C GLN A 41 -10.33 9.66 -15.38
N LEU A 42 -10.98 9.75 -14.21
CA LEU A 42 -10.43 9.30 -12.94
C LEU A 42 -10.22 7.77 -12.90
N ARG A 43 -11.19 6.98 -13.37
CA ARG A 43 -11.09 5.51 -13.39
C ARG A 43 -9.98 5.03 -14.32
N SER A 44 -9.91 5.54 -15.56
CA SER A 44 -8.83 5.25 -16.51
C SER A 44 -7.46 5.75 -16.05
N PHE A 45 -7.39 6.91 -15.39
CA PHE A 45 -6.13 7.39 -14.79
C PHE A 45 -5.62 6.44 -13.71
N ARG A 46 -6.48 6.01 -12.77
CA ARG A 46 -6.08 5.10 -11.69
C ARG A 46 -5.71 3.71 -12.19
N ALA A 47 -6.44 3.16 -13.17
CA ALA A 47 -6.12 1.86 -13.77
C ALA A 47 -4.74 1.88 -14.47
N ARG A 48 -4.47 2.89 -15.30
CA ARG A 48 -3.15 3.10 -15.92
C ARG A 48 -2.03 3.38 -14.91
N ARG A 49 -2.33 4.14 -13.86
CA ARG A 49 -1.36 4.47 -12.80
C ARG A 49 -0.94 3.21 -12.04
N GLU A 50 -1.91 2.40 -11.62
CA GLU A 50 -1.66 1.14 -10.93
C GLU A 50 -0.83 0.19 -11.80
N ALA A 51 -1.24 -0.05 -13.05
CA ALA A 51 -0.49 -0.89 -13.99
C ALA A 51 0.96 -0.43 -14.17
N LYS A 52 1.17 0.86 -14.47
CA LYS A 52 2.51 1.43 -14.68
C LYS A 52 3.41 1.34 -13.45
N VAL A 53 2.85 1.43 -12.25
CA VAL A 53 3.63 1.30 -11.00
C VAL A 53 3.94 -0.18 -10.70
N LEU A 54 2.99 -1.09 -10.92
CA LEU A 54 3.22 -2.53 -10.80
C LEU A 54 4.29 -3.03 -11.78
N GLU A 55 4.24 -2.61 -13.05
CA GLU A 55 5.27 -2.92 -14.06
C GLU A 55 6.66 -2.41 -13.65
N ARG A 56 6.74 -1.14 -13.21
CA ARG A 56 8.01 -0.56 -12.75
C ARG A 56 8.56 -1.26 -11.52
N LEU A 57 7.72 -1.63 -10.56
CA LEU A 57 8.13 -2.37 -9.37
C LEU A 57 8.56 -3.81 -9.69
N THR A 58 7.90 -4.46 -10.65
CA THR A 58 8.30 -5.77 -11.17
C THR A 58 9.70 -5.70 -11.80
N ALA A 59 9.97 -4.69 -12.63
CA ALA A 59 11.28 -4.48 -13.24
C ALA A 59 12.39 -4.14 -12.22
N LEU A 60 12.03 -3.62 -11.05
CA LEU A 60 12.92 -3.36 -9.92
C LEU A 60 13.06 -4.56 -8.96
N ASN A 61 12.54 -5.75 -9.33
CA ASN A 61 12.49 -6.96 -8.50
C ASN A 61 11.80 -6.77 -7.14
N PHE A 62 10.89 -5.79 -7.03
CA PHE A 62 10.05 -5.62 -5.85
C PHE A 62 8.83 -6.53 -5.95
N THR A 63 8.45 -7.16 -4.84
CA THR A 63 7.31 -8.09 -4.78
C THR A 63 5.97 -7.35 -4.85
N VAL A 64 5.40 -7.33 -6.05
CA VAL A 64 4.02 -6.91 -6.36
C VAL A 64 3.36 -7.99 -7.25
N PRO A 65 2.03 -8.03 -7.37
CA PRO A 65 1.37 -8.81 -8.41
C PRO A 65 1.78 -8.34 -9.81
N LYS A 66 2.14 -9.28 -10.69
CA LYS A 66 2.44 -8.95 -12.10
C LYS A 66 1.18 -8.46 -12.81
N VAL A 67 1.34 -7.46 -13.68
CA VAL A 67 0.31 -7.06 -14.63
C VAL A 67 0.17 -8.13 -15.70
N ILE A 68 -1.08 -8.50 -16.02
CA ILE A 68 -1.41 -9.47 -17.06
C ILE A 68 -2.01 -8.75 -18.27
N ASP A 69 -2.93 -7.80 -18.03
CA ASP A 69 -3.64 -7.07 -19.07
C ASP A 69 -4.30 -5.80 -18.49
N LEU A 70 -4.48 -4.77 -19.32
CA LEU A 70 -5.13 -3.50 -18.96
C LEU A 70 -6.07 -3.05 -20.08
N ASP A 71 -7.37 -3.06 -19.79
CA ASP A 71 -8.40 -2.42 -20.62
C ASP A 71 -8.63 -0.98 -20.12
N ASP A 72 -7.93 -0.02 -20.70
CA ASP A 72 -8.06 1.41 -20.38
C ASP A 72 -9.44 1.98 -20.72
N LYS A 73 -10.13 1.41 -21.74
CA LYS A 73 -11.46 1.87 -22.18
C LYS A 73 -12.52 1.57 -21.12
N ASN A 74 -12.47 0.39 -20.53
CA ASN A 74 -13.39 -0.05 -19.48
C ASN A 74 -12.85 0.20 -18.05
N SER A 75 -11.58 0.61 -17.91
CA SER A 75 -10.88 0.76 -16.62
C SER A 75 -10.72 -0.55 -15.84
N ILE A 76 -10.53 -1.66 -16.56
CA ILE A 76 -10.36 -3.00 -16.00
C ILE A 76 -8.88 -3.38 -16.03
N LEU A 77 -8.32 -3.71 -14.86
CA LEU A 77 -6.94 -4.17 -14.71
C LEU A 77 -6.93 -5.65 -14.29
N LYS A 78 -6.20 -6.49 -15.03
CA LYS A 78 -5.97 -7.91 -14.70
C LYS A 78 -4.55 -8.10 -14.17
N ILE A 79 -4.42 -8.72 -13.01
CA ILE A 79 -3.16 -8.98 -12.32
C ILE A 79 -3.07 -10.42 -11.83
N GLU A 80 -1.85 -10.87 -11.55
CA GLU A 80 -1.54 -12.11 -10.86
C GLU A 80 -2.31 -12.22 -9.53
N LYS A 81 -2.85 -13.41 -9.22
CA LYS A 81 -3.33 -13.70 -7.88
C LYS A 81 -2.14 -14.10 -6.99
N ILE A 82 -2.01 -13.47 -5.83
CA ILE A 82 -1.07 -13.89 -4.79
C ILE A 82 -1.84 -14.75 -3.78
N ASP A 83 -1.60 -16.06 -3.78
CA ASP A 83 -2.24 -17.04 -2.87
C ASP A 83 -1.64 -17.00 -1.44
N GLY A 84 -1.51 -15.80 -0.87
CA GLY A 84 -1.03 -15.56 0.50
C GLY A 84 -2.13 -15.08 1.46
N ARG A 85 -1.75 -14.76 2.69
CA ARG A 85 -2.63 -14.22 3.74
C ARG A 85 -2.49 -12.69 3.84
N LEU A 86 -3.55 -11.94 4.14
CA LEU A 86 -3.42 -10.50 4.34
C LEU A 86 -2.55 -10.20 5.58
N VAL A 87 -1.67 -9.20 5.50
CA VAL A 87 -0.78 -8.81 6.61
C VAL A 87 -1.59 -8.43 7.86
N LYS A 88 -2.78 -7.83 7.68
CA LYS A 88 -3.76 -7.62 8.76
C LYS A 88 -4.03 -8.91 9.54
N GLU A 89 -4.41 -9.98 8.85
CA GLU A 89 -4.78 -11.28 9.46
C GLU A 89 -3.55 -11.97 10.06
N VAL A 90 -2.36 -11.78 9.47
CA VAL A 90 -1.10 -12.26 10.04
C VAL A 90 -0.81 -11.57 11.37
N ILE A 91 -1.05 -10.26 11.48
CA ILE A 91 -0.90 -9.51 12.73
C ILE A 91 -1.94 -9.97 13.75
N ASP A 92 -3.21 -10.10 13.37
CA ASP A 92 -4.30 -10.55 14.25
C ASP A 92 -3.96 -11.91 14.91
N ILE A 93 -3.43 -12.86 14.13
CA ILE A 93 -3.06 -14.21 14.60
C ILE A 93 -1.79 -14.20 15.46
N ASN A 94 -0.83 -13.32 15.18
CA ASN A 94 0.46 -13.25 15.86
C ASN A 94 0.53 -12.14 16.92
N GLU A 95 -0.62 -11.61 17.38
CA GLU A 95 -0.73 -10.48 18.32
C GLU A 95 0.14 -10.64 19.58
N LYS A 96 0.34 -11.89 20.04
CA LYS A 96 1.15 -12.22 21.23
C LYS A 96 2.62 -12.55 20.91
N ASP A 97 2.97 -12.85 19.66
CA ASP A 97 4.35 -13.12 19.24
C ASP A 97 5.06 -11.83 18.82
N LYS A 98 5.61 -11.16 19.83
CA LYS A 98 6.46 -9.97 19.71
C LYS A 98 7.62 -10.11 18.72
N LYS A 99 8.24 -11.30 18.64
CA LYS A 99 9.38 -11.55 17.75
C LYS A 99 8.92 -11.56 16.29
N GLN A 100 7.79 -12.21 16.02
CA GLN A 100 7.20 -12.26 14.68
C GLN A 100 6.62 -10.90 14.27
N ILE A 101 5.94 -10.17 15.17
CA ILE A 101 5.46 -8.79 14.92
C ILE A 101 6.62 -7.84 14.64
N THR A 102 7.69 -7.87 15.45
CA THR A 102 8.89 -7.05 15.22
C THR A 102 9.53 -7.37 13.87
N LYS A 103 9.69 -8.65 13.53
CA LYS A 103 10.23 -9.06 12.22
C LYS A 103 9.38 -8.56 11.06
N LEU A 104 8.05 -8.72 11.15
CA LEU A 104 7.10 -8.29 10.12
C LEU A 104 7.12 -6.77 9.95
N GLY A 105 7.12 -6.01 11.04
CA GLY A 105 7.24 -4.55 11.03
C GLY A 105 8.52 -4.08 10.35
N THR A 106 9.67 -4.65 10.69
CA THR A 106 10.95 -4.33 10.03
C THR A 106 10.88 -4.55 8.51
N GLN A 107 10.36 -5.71 8.05
CA GLN A 107 10.20 -6.01 6.62
C GLN A 107 9.23 -5.05 5.90
N ILE A 108 8.17 -4.60 6.57
CA ILE A 108 7.26 -3.57 6.03
C ILE A 108 8.02 -2.23 5.88
N GLY A 109 8.78 -1.84 6.90
CA GLY A 109 9.61 -0.62 6.88
C GLY A 109 10.63 -0.60 5.75
N GLU A 110 11.38 -1.70 5.58
CA GLU A 110 12.34 -1.88 4.48
C GLU A 110 11.67 -1.75 3.10
N LYS A 111 10.47 -2.30 2.93
CA LYS A 111 9.71 -2.21 1.67
C LYS A 111 9.17 -0.81 1.40
N ILE A 112 8.65 -0.11 2.41
CA ILE A 112 8.22 1.29 2.26
C ILE A 112 9.44 2.17 1.92
N ALA A 113 10.59 1.92 2.55
CA ALA A 113 11.83 2.60 2.19
C ALA A 113 12.25 2.34 0.74
N PHE A 114 12.14 1.10 0.26
CA PHE A 114 12.41 0.78 -1.14
C PHE A 114 11.53 1.60 -2.10
N LEU A 115 10.21 1.71 -1.84
CA LEU A 115 9.32 2.56 -2.64
C LEU A 115 9.78 4.01 -2.63
N HIS A 116 10.03 4.57 -1.44
CA HIS A 116 10.42 5.96 -1.25
C HIS A 116 11.83 6.29 -1.78
N LEU A 117 12.74 5.32 -1.86
CA LEU A 117 14.07 5.46 -2.46
C LEU A 117 14.02 5.53 -4.00
N HIS A 118 12.96 4.98 -4.61
CA HIS A 118 12.67 5.05 -6.05
C HIS A 118 11.62 6.12 -6.40
N ASP A 119 11.33 7.01 -5.46
CA ASP A 119 10.36 8.10 -5.56
C ASP A 119 8.94 7.63 -5.92
N ILE A 120 8.54 6.46 -5.40
CA ILE A 120 7.18 5.90 -5.49
C ILE A 120 6.48 6.13 -4.17
N ILE A 121 5.33 6.81 -4.20
CA ILE A 121 4.42 6.98 -3.08
C ILE A 121 3.20 6.10 -3.34
N HIS A 122 2.82 5.27 -2.37
CA HIS A 122 1.67 4.38 -2.47
C HIS A 122 0.36 5.12 -2.21
N SER A 123 0.35 6.05 -1.26
CA SER A 123 -0.78 6.90 -0.87
C SER A 123 -2.00 6.16 -0.31
N ASP A 124 -1.85 4.88 0.05
CA ASP A 124 -2.88 4.06 0.71
C ASP A 124 -2.23 2.91 1.51
N LEU A 125 -1.15 3.20 2.24
CA LEU A 125 -0.45 2.16 3.01
C LEU A 125 -1.30 1.69 4.20
N THR A 126 -1.90 0.51 4.05
CA THR A 126 -2.64 -0.19 5.11
C THR A 126 -2.21 -1.65 5.20
N THR A 127 -2.46 -2.30 6.34
CA THR A 127 -2.18 -3.74 6.51
C THR A 127 -3.12 -4.64 5.71
N SER A 128 -4.18 -4.09 5.11
CA SER A 128 -5.05 -4.77 4.13
C SER A 128 -4.50 -4.69 2.70
N ASN A 129 -3.62 -3.74 2.40
CA ASN A 129 -2.98 -3.56 1.10
C ASN A 129 -1.63 -4.28 0.99
N MET A 130 -1.46 -5.33 1.81
CA MET A 130 -0.25 -6.15 1.84
C MET A 130 -0.63 -7.63 2.04
N ILE A 131 -0.02 -8.53 1.27
CA ILE A 131 -0.20 -9.99 1.36
C ILE A 131 1.14 -10.63 1.74
N LEU A 132 1.17 -11.46 2.77
CA LEU A 132 2.29 -12.32 3.09
C LEU A 132 2.12 -13.68 2.38
N LEU A 133 3.08 -14.02 1.52
CA LEU A 133 3.25 -15.34 0.95
C LEU A 133 4.65 -15.84 1.30
N ASP A 134 4.73 -16.99 1.97
CA ASP A 134 5.94 -17.55 2.59
C ASP A 134 6.66 -16.55 3.53
N LYS A 135 7.70 -15.90 3.01
CA LYS A 135 8.54 -14.91 3.71
C LYS A 135 8.50 -13.53 3.03
N TRP A 136 7.69 -13.38 1.98
CA TRP A 136 7.64 -12.23 1.09
C TRP A 136 6.34 -11.44 1.26
N ILE A 137 6.47 -10.14 1.52
CA ILE A 137 5.32 -9.23 1.62
C ILE A 137 5.09 -8.57 0.25
N TYR A 138 4.02 -8.99 -0.42
CA TYR A 138 3.53 -8.38 -1.65
C TYR A 138 2.70 -7.14 -1.31
N PHE A 139 3.05 -5.98 -1.89
CA PHE A 139 2.21 -4.78 -1.77
C PHE A 139 1.19 -4.78 -2.91
N ILE A 140 -0.03 -4.36 -2.63
CA ILE A 140 -1.15 -4.36 -3.57
C ILE A 140 -1.92 -3.03 -3.52
N ASP A 141 -2.67 -2.74 -4.58
CA ASP A 141 -3.48 -1.51 -4.73
C ASP A 141 -2.69 -0.20 -4.80
N PHE A 142 -1.92 -0.08 -5.88
CA PHE A 142 -1.29 1.19 -6.27
C PHE A 142 -2.27 2.13 -6.99
N GLY A 143 -3.59 1.99 -6.78
CA GLY A 143 -4.63 2.78 -7.44
C GLY A 143 -4.63 4.27 -7.10
N LEU A 144 -4.04 4.67 -5.97
CA LEU A 144 -3.84 6.07 -5.57
C LEU A 144 -2.37 6.53 -5.68
N SER A 145 -1.48 5.65 -6.13
CA SER A 145 -0.03 5.90 -6.14
C SER A 145 0.38 7.03 -7.07
N PHE A 146 1.53 7.64 -6.78
CA PHE A 146 2.15 8.65 -7.65
C PHE A 146 3.68 8.65 -7.48
N PHE A 147 4.36 9.33 -8.40
CA PHE A 147 5.81 9.51 -8.29
C PHE A 147 6.12 10.85 -7.62
N SER A 148 6.92 10.85 -6.56
CA SER A 148 7.38 12.06 -5.89
C SER A 148 8.66 11.86 -5.09
N ALA A 149 9.61 12.78 -5.28
CA ALA A 149 10.82 12.86 -4.47
C ALA A 149 10.62 13.60 -3.14
N LYS A 150 9.47 14.27 -2.94
CA LYS A 150 9.24 15.17 -1.80
C LYS A 150 9.25 14.42 -0.47
N ILE A 151 9.92 15.00 0.52
CA ILE A 151 9.94 14.53 1.90
C ILE A 151 8.54 14.57 2.53
N GLU A 152 7.70 15.55 2.17
CA GLU A 152 6.30 15.64 2.64
C GLU A 152 5.50 14.38 2.28
N ASP A 153 5.51 13.98 1.00
CA ASP A 153 4.68 12.87 0.52
C ASP A 153 5.14 11.53 1.14
N LYS A 154 6.46 11.35 1.30
CA LYS A 154 7.07 10.19 1.97
C LYS A 154 6.73 10.14 3.46
N ALA A 155 6.65 11.29 4.12
CA ALA A 155 6.24 11.40 5.52
C ALA A 155 4.72 11.15 5.70
N VAL A 156 3.89 11.60 4.76
CA VAL A 156 2.45 11.33 4.74
C VAL A 156 2.17 9.84 4.55
N ASP A 157 2.87 9.15 3.63
CA ASP A 157 2.68 7.71 3.41
C ASP A 157 3.08 6.88 4.67
N LEU A 158 4.16 7.26 5.36
CA LEU A 158 4.52 6.66 6.66
C LEU A 158 3.46 6.93 7.75
N HIS A 159 2.78 8.08 7.71
CA HIS A 159 1.69 8.37 8.65
C HIS A 159 0.42 7.54 8.33
N LEU A 160 0.18 7.16 7.07
CA LEU A 160 -0.92 6.27 6.72
C LEU A 160 -0.76 4.87 7.36
N ILE A 161 0.43 4.26 7.26
CA ILE A 161 0.66 2.94 7.89
C ILE A 161 0.63 3.03 9.42
N GLU A 162 1.11 4.14 10.01
CA GLU A 162 0.99 4.41 11.44
C GLU A 162 -0.48 4.41 11.88
N ARG A 163 -1.33 5.18 11.19
CA ARG A 163 -2.76 5.29 11.48
C ARG A 163 -3.52 3.99 11.20
N ALA A 164 -3.11 3.21 10.19
CA ALA A 164 -3.67 1.89 9.92
C ALA A 164 -3.34 0.88 11.04
N LEU A 165 -2.10 0.88 11.54
CA LEU A 165 -1.71 0.05 12.68
C LEU A 165 -2.39 0.50 13.98
N GLU A 166 -2.48 1.80 14.24
CA GLU A 166 -3.11 2.33 15.46
C GLU A 166 -4.62 2.04 15.51
N SER A 167 -5.32 2.14 14.38
CA SER A 167 -6.78 1.94 14.31
C SER A 167 -7.22 0.48 14.20
N LYS A 168 -6.40 -0.41 13.64
CA LYS A 168 -6.74 -1.85 13.51
C LYS A 168 -6.02 -2.75 14.50
N HIS A 169 -4.79 -2.38 14.88
CA HIS A 169 -3.85 -3.23 15.60
C HIS A 169 -3.35 -2.58 16.90
N TYR A 170 -4.23 -1.84 17.57
CA TYR A 170 -3.91 -0.92 18.68
C TYR A 170 -3.03 -1.51 19.80
N LYS A 171 -3.16 -2.80 20.11
CA LYS A 171 -2.38 -3.49 21.15
C LYS A 171 -0.89 -3.64 20.79
N ILE A 172 -0.59 -3.92 19.51
CA ILE A 172 0.78 -4.14 19.01
C ILE A 172 1.34 -2.93 18.26
N PHE A 173 0.49 -1.93 17.98
CA PHE A 173 0.80 -0.72 17.22
C PHE A 173 2.17 -0.12 17.55
N LYS A 174 2.44 0.18 18.83
CA LYS A 174 3.69 0.84 19.25
C LYS A 174 4.93 0.00 18.93
N GLU A 175 4.84 -1.31 19.08
CA GLU A 175 5.95 -2.24 18.85
C GLU A 175 6.19 -2.45 17.36
N CYS A 176 5.11 -2.73 16.61
CA CYS A 176 5.16 -2.89 15.15
C CYS A 176 5.64 -1.61 14.45
N MET A 177 5.10 -0.43 14.82
CA MET A 177 5.51 0.84 14.24
C MET A 177 6.96 1.18 14.56
N LYS A 178 7.45 0.88 15.77
CA LYS A 178 8.88 1.01 16.10
C LYS A 178 9.74 0.16 15.17
N ALA A 179 9.33 -1.08 14.88
CA ALA A 179 10.03 -1.96 13.95
C ALA A 179 9.97 -1.45 12.49
N VAL A 180 8.83 -0.94 12.03
CA VAL A 180 8.67 -0.26 10.72
C VAL A 180 9.67 0.90 10.59
N ILE A 181 9.78 1.75 11.62
CA ILE A 181 10.72 2.87 11.62
C ILE A 181 12.18 2.40 11.58
N ILE A 182 12.53 1.34 12.31
CA ILE A 182 13.88 0.75 12.29
C ILE A 182 14.22 0.21 10.90
N GLY A 183 13.36 -0.62 10.31
CA GLY A 183 13.56 -1.16 8.96
C GLY A 183 13.67 -0.06 7.89
N TYR A 184 12.83 0.97 8.00
CA TYR A 184 12.85 2.12 7.10
C TYR A 184 14.18 2.89 7.17
N LEU A 185 14.65 3.22 8.37
CA LEU A 185 15.93 3.91 8.55
C LEU A 185 17.14 3.07 8.11
N ASN A 186 17.12 1.77 8.42
CA ASN A 186 18.21 0.86 8.04
C ASN A 186 18.33 0.77 6.52
N ALA A 187 17.22 0.62 5.79
CA ALA A 187 17.22 0.62 4.33
C ALA A 187 17.76 1.94 3.74
N TYR A 188 17.39 3.10 4.31
CA TYR A 188 17.96 4.39 3.90
C TYR A 188 19.45 4.53 4.22
N ALA A 189 19.93 3.97 5.33
CA ALA A 189 21.33 3.96 5.70
C ALA A 189 22.16 3.07 4.75
N THR A 190 21.68 1.86 4.44
CA THR A 190 22.29 0.94 3.47
C THR A 190 22.34 1.54 2.07
N ALA A 191 21.34 2.34 1.68
CA ALA A 191 21.32 3.07 0.42
C ALA A 191 22.18 4.35 0.40
N GLY A 192 23.02 4.59 1.42
CA GLY A 192 23.88 5.78 1.53
C GLY A 192 23.12 7.09 1.81
N LYS A 193 21.81 7.04 2.08
CA LYS A 193 20.91 8.19 2.24
C LYS A 193 20.41 8.36 3.69
N LYS A 194 21.24 8.01 4.67
CA LYS A 194 20.91 8.01 6.11
C LYS A 194 20.26 9.32 6.58
N GLU A 195 20.82 10.46 6.19
CA GLU A 195 20.32 11.78 6.60
C GLU A 195 18.96 12.11 5.95
N THR A 196 18.73 11.71 4.69
CA THR A 196 17.41 11.81 4.06
C THR A 196 16.36 10.98 4.81
N GLY A 197 16.72 9.78 5.27
CA GLY A 197 15.87 8.95 6.11
C GLY A 197 15.47 9.65 7.41
N LYS A 198 16.44 10.28 8.11
CA LYS A 198 16.16 11.09 9.31
C LYS A 198 15.27 12.30 9.02
N GLN A 199 15.52 13.03 7.92
CA GLN A 199 14.71 14.19 7.53
C GLN A 199 13.24 13.80 7.28
N ILE A 200 12.99 12.63 6.67
CA ILE A 200 11.63 12.10 6.48
C ILE A 200 10.97 11.78 7.83
N LEU A 201 11.70 11.24 8.81
CA LEU A 201 11.14 11.02 10.15
C LEU A 201 10.88 12.31 10.94
N ALA A 202 11.80 13.29 10.88
CA ALA A 202 11.57 14.60 11.48
C ALA A 202 10.31 15.26 10.88
N ARG A 203 10.11 15.10 9.57
CA ARG A 203 8.92 15.60 8.88
C ARG A 203 7.64 14.82 9.24
N LEU A 204 7.75 13.50 9.46
CA LEU A 204 6.66 12.64 9.91
C LEU A 204 6.10 13.12 11.26
N GLU A 205 6.93 13.55 12.21
CA GLU A 205 6.41 14.15 13.46
C GLU A 205 5.60 15.43 13.20
N SER A 206 6.08 16.34 12.32
CA SER A 206 5.29 17.52 11.91
C SER A 206 4.01 17.19 11.12
N VAL A 207 3.91 16.02 10.48
CA VAL A 207 2.68 15.52 9.85
C VAL A 207 1.69 15.07 10.94
N LYS A 208 2.14 14.33 11.95
CA LYS A 208 1.31 13.86 13.08
C LYS A 208 0.65 15.00 13.84
N GLU A 209 1.40 16.05 14.15
CA GLU A 209 0.90 17.23 14.87
C GLU A 209 -0.25 17.91 14.11
N ARG A 210 -0.07 18.14 12.81
CA ARG A 210 -1.12 18.72 11.93
C ARG A 210 -2.35 17.82 11.85
N GLY A 211 -2.17 16.49 11.81
CA GLY A 211 -3.26 15.52 11.86
C GLY A 211 -4.05 15.57 13.18
N ARG A 212 -3.36 15.61 14.31
CA ARG A 212 -3.97 15.71 15.67
C ARG A 212 -4.73 17.01 15.86
N ASN A 213 -4.19 18.14 15.40
CA ASN A 213 -4.85 19.44 15.53
C ASN A 213 -6.14 19.53 14.71
N LYS A 214 -6.18 18.91 13.50
CA LYS A 214 -7.43 18.78 12.74
C LYS A 214 -8.46 17.88 13.44
N ALA A 215 -8.04 16.79 14.09
CA ALA A 215 -8.96 15.90 14.79
C ALA A 215 -9.65 16.57 16.00
N LYS A 216 -8.97 17.48 16.71
CA LYS A 216 -9.57 18.25 17.81
C LYS A 216 -10.69 19.19 17.32
N ASN A 217 -10.48 19.87 16.19
CA ASN A 217 -11.40 20.87 15.66
C ASN A 217 -12.65 20.31 14.94
N VAL A 218 -12.82 18.99 14.88
CA VAL A 218 -14.01 18.32 14.30
C VAL A 218 -14.90 17.69 15.39
N GLY A 219 -14.49 17.78 16.65
CA GLY A 219 -15.27 17.38 17.83
C GLY A 219 -15.54 18.54 18.79
N SER A 220 -15.66 19.76 18.26
CA SER A 220 -16.01 21.00 18.98
C SER A 220 -17.35 21.53 18.46
#